data_AF-A0A7S2KXF5-F1
#
_entry.id   AF-A0A7S2KXF5-F1
#
_cell.length_a   1.000
_cell.length_b   1.000
_cell.length_c   1.000
_cell.angle_alpha   90.00
_cell.angle_beta   90.00
_cell.angle_gamma   90.00
#
_symmetry.space_group_name_H-M   'P 1'
#
loop_
_entity.id
_entity.type
_entity.pdbx_description
1 polymer ?
#
loop_
_entity_poly.entity_id
_entity_poly.type
_entity_poly.pdbx_seq_one_letter_code
_entity_poly.pdbx_strand_id
1 'polypeptide(L)'
;ISHQVKIYWRSPAYNLARMALSVLIALLLGSMFIPIRNHLVFSEAEITSVLATIFISFIIIGVLSIVSVLPVMLNVRDMFYRHKAAGMLNYWSLGRALGTAEHRFILIASFLFCIMFLPVSGLAQNPDLSLKSRVISAISYWGFFTF
;
A
#
# COMPACT_ATOMS: atom_id res chain seq x y z
N ILE A 1 8.99 13.34 20.95
CA ILE A 1 8.92 12.56 19.68
C ILE A 1 8.60 11.08 19.95
N SER A 2 9.32 10.38 20.83
CA SER A 2 9.05 8.97 21.21
C SER A 2 7.65 8.72 21.78
N HIS A 3 7.10 9.66 22.56
CA HIS A 3 5.76 9.52 23.15
C HIS A 3 4.63 9.53 22.11
N GLN A 4 4.78 10.28 21.01
CA GLN A 4 3.75 10.36 19.96
C GLN A 4 3.73 9.09 19.11
N VAL A 5 4.89 8.49 18.84
CA VAL A 5 5.02 7.18 18.18
C VAL A 5 4.31 6.10 18.99
N LYS A 6 4.43 6.14 20.34
CA LYS A 6 3.82 5.15 21.24
C LYS A 6 2.29 5.27 21.30
N ILE A 7 1.73 6.47 21.15
CA ILE A 7 0.27 6.69 21.05
C ILE A 7 -0.24 6.24 19.67
N TYR A 8 0.53 6.49 18.61
CA TYR A 8 0.23 6.01 17.25
C TYR A 8 0.18 4.48 17.16
N TRP A 9 1.09 3.80 17.85
CA TRP A 9 1.15 2.33 17.94
C TRP A 9 0.03 1.73 18.81
N ARG A 10 -0.67 2.56 19.59
CA ARG A 10 -1.72 2.15 20.55
C ARG A 10 -3.15 2.30 20.04
N SER A 11 -3.36 2.63 18.76
CA SER A 11 -4.64 2.42 18.07
C SER A 11 -4.58 1.17 17.17
N PRO A 12 -4.50 -0.04 17.76
CA PRO A 12 -4.37 -1.30 17.02
C PRO A 12 -5.55 -1.53 16.07
N ALA A 13 -6.75 -1.04 16.40
CA ALA A 13 -7.93 -1.18 15.56
C ALA A 13 -7.81 -0.45 14.19
N TYR A 14 -7.15 0.71 14.14
CA TYR A 14 -7.04 1.51 12.91
C TYR A 14 -6.01 0.94 11.94
N ASN A 15 -4.87 0.46 12.47
CA ASN A 15 -3.86 -0.22 11.67
C ASN A 15 -4.33 -1.60 11.20
N LEU A 16 -5.09 -2.33 12.05
CA LEU A 16 -5.67 -3.62 11.69
C LEU A 16 -6.71 -3.47 10.56
N ALA A 17 -7.61 -2.48 10.64
CA ALA A 17 -8.60 -2.24 9.59
C ALA A 17 -7.93 -1.93 8.25
N ARG A 18 -6.83 -1.15 8.25
CA ARG A 18 -6.07 -0.84 7.04
C ARG A 18 -5.40 -2.07 6.43
N MET A 19 -4.79 -2.92 7.27
CA MET A 19 -4.20 -4.18 6.82
C MET A 19 -5.27 -5.16 6.30
N ALA A 20 -6.41 -5.26 6.97
CA ALA A 20 -7.52 -6.10 6.55
C ALA A 20 -8.11 -5.62 5.21
N LEU A 21 -8.31 -4.31 5.03
CA LEU A 21 -8.75 -3.74 3.75
C LEU A 21 -7.76 -4.00 2.63
N SER A 22 -6.45 -3.83 2.87
CA SER A 22 -5.44 -4.12 1.84
C SER A 22 -5.43 -5.59 1.42
N VAL A 23 -5.63 -6.51 2.37
CA VAL A 23 -5.73 -7.95 2.09
C VAL A 23 -7.01 -8.27 1.32
N LEU A 24 -8.15 -7.68 1.73
CA LEU A 24 -9.43 -7.89 1.06
C LEU A 24 -9.41 -7.37 -0.39
N ILE A 25 -8.83 -6.20 -0.62
CA ILE A 25 -8.66 -5.62 -1.96
C ILE A 25 -7.70 -6.48 -2.81
N ALA A 26 -6.60 -6.96 -2.23
CA ALA A 26 -5.68 -7.87 -2.92
C ALA A 26 -6.36 -9.17 -3.36
N LEU A 27 -7.22 -9.73 -2.51
CA LEU A 27 -7.99 -10.93 -2.81
C LEU A 27 -9.06 -10.68 -3.88
N LEU A 28 -9.79 -9.57 -3.81
CA LEU A 28 -10.80 -9.22 -4.81
C LEU A 28 -10.17 -9.02 -6.19
N LEU A 29 -9.10 -8.21 -6.28
CA LEU A 29 -8.42 -7.93 -7.54
C LEU A 29 -7.67 -9.16 -8.06
N GLY A 30 -7.08 -9.97 -7.18
CA GLY A 30 -6.46 -11.23 -7.56
C GLY A 30 -7.49 -12.24 -8.09
N SER A 31 -8.67 -12.32 -7.47
CA SER A 31 -9.70 -13.31 -7.84
C SER A 31 -10.22 -13.14 -9.27
N MET A 32 -10.13 -11.92 -9.82
CA MET A 32 -10.52 -11.61 -11.20
C MET A 32 -9.68 -12.37 -12.25
N PHE A 33 -8.46 -12.81 -11.90
CA PHE A 33 -7.55 -13.49 -12.82
C PHE A 33 -7.55 -15.02 -12.71
N ILE A 34 -8.31 -15.59 -11.77
CA ILE A 34 -8.46 -17.06 -11.62
C ILE A 34 -8.85 -17.76 -12.93
N PRO A 35 -9.81 -17.26 -13.75
CA PRO A 35 -10.19 -17.95 -14.99
C PRO A 35 -9.15 -17.86 -16.11
N ILE A 36 -8.25 -16.86 -16.07
CA ILE A 36 -7.26 -16.58 -17.13
C ILE A 36 -5.96 -17.38 -16.90
N ARG A 37 -5.81 -18.00 -15.71
CA ARG A 37 -4.59 -18.66 -15.23
C ARG A 37 -4.00 -19.75 -16.14
N ASN A 38 -4.81 -20.39 -16.98
CA ASN A 38 -4.39 -21.53 -17.80
C ASN A 38 -4.12 -21.17 -19.28
N HIS A 39 -4.21 -19.89 -19.66
CA HIS A 39 -3.95 -19.46 -21.04
C HIS A 39 -2.48 -19.06 -21.22
N LEU A 40 -1.76 -19.80 -22.06
CA LEU A 40 -0.35 -19.57 -22.42
C LEU A 40 -0.16 -18.43 -23.44
N VAL A 41 -1.24 -18.00 -24.10
CA VAL A 41 -1.25 -16.92 -25.08
C VAL A 41 -2.23 -15.86 -24.61
N PHE A 42 -1.73 -14.70 -24.25
CA PHE A 42 -2.56 -13.56 -23.86
C PHE A 42 -3.09 -12.84 -25.10
N SER A 43 -4.40 -12.63 -25.16
CA SER A 43 -5.00 -11.71 -26.12
C SER A 43 -4.68 -10.25 -25.76
N GLU A 44 -4.72 -9.34 -26.73
CA GLU A 44 -4.52 -7.90 -26.50
C GLU A 44 -5.48 -7.35 -25.42
N ALA A 45 -6.70 -7.89 -25.36
CA ALA A 45 -7.70 -7.55 -24.35
C ALA A 45 -7.28 -7.99 -22.93
N GLU A 46 -6.61 -9.13 -22.80
CA GLU A 46 -6.16 -9.65 -21.50
C GLU A 46 -4.95 -8.85 -20.98
N ILE A 47 -4.01 -8.49 -21.87
CA ILE A 47 -2.88 -7.62 -21.52
C ILE A 47 -3.40 -6.25 -21.03
N THR A 48 -4.37 -5.68 -21.75
CA THR A 48 -5.00 -4.40 -21.37
C THR A 48 -5.70 -4.50 -20.01
N SER A 49 -6.36 -5.63 -19.74
CA SER A 49 -7.03 -5.87 -18.44
C SER A 49 -6.05 -6.03 -17.29
N VAL A 50 -4.90 -6.68 -17.52
CA VAL A 50 -3.81 -6.76 -16.54
C VAL A 50 -3.25 -5.37 -16.25
N LEU A 51 -2.96 -4.57 -17.27
CA LEU A 51 -2.45 -3.20 -17.10
C LEU A 51 -3.46 -2.31 -16.36
N ALA A 52 -4.75 -2.38 -16.72
CA ALA A 52 -5.81 -1.65 -16.04
C ALA A 52 -5.90 -2.03 -14.55
N THR A 53 -5.75 -3.32 -14.24
CA THR A 53 -5.80 -3.77 -12.84
C THR A 53 -4.59 -3.32 -12.03
N ILE A 54 -3.38 -3.31 -12.62
CA ILE A 54 -2.19 -2.74 -11.98
C ILE A 54 -2.40 -1.25 -11.68
N PHE A 55 -2.95 -0.51 -12.64
CA PHE A 55 -3.24 0.92 -12.49
C PHE A 55 -4.29 1.21 -11.41
N ILE A 56 -5.41 0.47 -11.40
CA ILE A 56 -6.45 0.59 -10.39
C ILE A 56 -5.91 0.24 -9.00
N SER A 57 -5.08 -0.80 -8.90
CA SER A 57 -4.44 -1.20 -7.63
C SER A 57 -3.60 -0.06 -7.05
N PHE A 58 -2.82 0.63 -7.90
CA PHE A 58 -2.00 1.77 -7.49
C PHE A 58 -2.87 2.92 -6.95
N ILE A 59 -3.93 3.27 -7.67
CA ILE A 59 -4.87 4.33 -7.24
C ILE A 59 -5.50 3.97 -5.90
N ILE A 60 -5.96 2.73 -5.71
CA ILE A 60 -6.60 2.32 -4.46
C ILE A 60 -5.63 2.44 -3.28
N ILE A 61 -4.38 1.99 -3.43
CA ILE A 61 -3.34 2.14 -2.39
C ILE A 61 -3.09 3.62 -2.08
N GLY A 62 -3.05 4.48 -3.11
CA GLY A 62 -2.92 5.92 -2.97
C GLY A 62 -4.09 6.57 -2.21
N VAL A 63 -5.33 6.20 -2.52
CA VAL A 63 -6.51 6.72 -1.82
C VAL A 63 -6.52 6.26 -0.36
N LEU A 64 -6.20 4.98 -0.12
CA LEU A 64 -6.12 4.43 1.24
C LEU A 64 -5.05 5.14 2.09
N SER A 65 -3.93 5.57 1.49
CA SER A 65 -2.88 6.32 2.19
C SER A 65 -3.27 7.77 2.50
N ILE A 66 -4.17 8.38 1.72
CA ILE A 66 -4.71 9.72 2.02
C ILE A 66 -5.77 9.66 3.12
N VAL A 67 -6.74 8.74 3.00
CA VAL A 67 -7.81 8.54 4.00
C VAL A 67 -7.23 8.21 5.36
N SER A 68 -6.16 7.43 5.33
CA SER A 68 -5.26 7.10 6.43
C SER A 68 -4.83 8.29 7.31
N VAL A 69 -4.40 9.38 6.68
CA VAL A 69 -3.78 10.55 7.34
C VAL A 69 -4.84 11.48 7.93
N LEU A 70 -6.06 11.42 7.42
CA LEU A 70 -7.14 12.33 7.77
C LEU A 70 -7.46 12.36 9.29
N PRO A 71 -7.70 11.22 9.99
CA PRO A 71 -7.98 11.26 11.43
C PRO A 71 -6.76 11.59 12.27
N VAL A 72 -5.56 11.32 11.78
CA VAL A 72 -4.31 11.67 12.46
C VAL A 72 -4.16 13.18 12.51
N MET A 73 -4.40 13.85 11.38
CA MET A 73 -4.38 15.31 11.30
C MET A 73 -5.43 15.93 12.21
N LEU A 74 -6.64 15.37 12.29
CA LEU A 74 -7.69 15.87 13.19
C LEU A 74 -7.27 15.80 14.66
N ASN A 75 -6.59 14.73 15.09
CA ASN A 75 -6.11 14.58 16.46
C ASN A 75 -4.96 15.54 16.81
N VAL A 76 -4.05 15.81 15.87
CA VAL A 76 -2.88 16.66 16.12
C VAL A 76 -3.20 18.15 15.94
N ARG A 77 -4.28 18.49 15.23
CA ARG A 77 -4.70 19.86 14.91
C ARG A 77 -4.82 20.76 16.15
N ASP A 78 -5.48 20.29 17.20
CA ASP A 78 -5.75 21.13 18.39
C ASP A 78 -4.47 21.41 19.19
N MET A 79 -3.57 20.42 19.26
CA MET A 79 -2.23 20.57 19.85
C MET A 79 -1.36 21.53 19.02
N PHE A 80 -1.44 21.43 17.69
CA PHE A 80 -0.70 22.27 16.77
C PHE A 80 -1.06 23.75 16.92
N TYR A 81 -2.36 24.09 16.98
CA TYR A 81 -2.78 25.49 17.13
C TYR A 81 -2.29 26.10 18.44
N ARG A 82 -2.26 25.34 19.54
CA ARG A 82 -1.72 25.80 20.83
C ARG A 82 -0.20 26.04 20.79
N HIS A 83 0.58 25.10 20.24
CA HIS A 83 2.03 25.26 20.15
C HIS A 83 2.47 26.28 19.09
N LYS A 84 1.66 26.51 18.06
CA LYS A 84 1.87 27.58 17.09
C LYS A 84 1.66 28.95 17.71
N ALA A 85 0.63 29.13 18.55
CA ALA A 85 0.41 30.37 19.29
C ALA A 85 1.57 30.68 20.26
N ALA A 86 2.22 29.65 20.79
CA ALA A 86 3.44 29.76 21.61
C ALA A 86 4.75 29.92 20.79
N GLY A 87 4.68 29.96 19.46
CA GLY A 87 5.85 30.11 18.57
C GLY A 87 6.79 28.91 18.51
N MET A 88 6.41 27.75 19.08
CA MET A 88 7.31 26.59 19.21
C MET A 88 7.30 25.63 18.02
N LEU A 89 6.21 25.57 17.23
CA LEU A 89 6.06 24.57 16.16
C LEU A 89 5.82 25.20 14.79
N ASN A 90 6.66 24.83 13.82
CA ASN A 90 6.53 25.21 12.42
C ASN A 90 5.76 24.17 11.60
N TYR A 91 5.00 24.63 10.60
CA TYR A 91 4.20 23.79 9.70
C TYR A 91 5.04 22.75 8.94
N TRP A 92 6.27 23.12 8.54
CA TRP A 92 7.22 22.22 7.90
C TRP A 92 7.63 21.03 8.77
N SER A 93 7.74 21.22 10.09
CA SER A 93 8.16 20.16 11.01
C SER A 93 7.09 19.07 11.13
N LEU A 94 5.81 19.48 11.18
CA LEU A 94 4.68 18.56 11.22
C LEU A 94 4.57 17.76 9.91
N GLY A 95 4.71 18.43 8.76
CA GLY A 95 4.70 17.77 7.45
C GLY A 95 5.81 16.72 7.30
N ARG A 96 7.04 17.03 7.74
CA ARG A 96 8.16 16.06 7.71
C ARG A 96 7.94 14.89 8.66
N ALA A 97 7.39 15.12 9.85
CA ALA A 97 7.09 14.06 10.81
C ALA A 97 6.02 13.09 10.27
N LEU A 98 4.97 13.62 9.65
CA LEU A 98 3.91 12.81 9.04
C LEU A 98 4.41 12.06 7.79
N GLY A 99 5.13 12.74 6.90
CA GLY A 99 5.68 12.12 5.69
C GLY A 99 6.63 10.96 6.00
N THR A 100 7.52 11.11 6.99
CA THR A 100 8.46 10.05 7.39
C THR A 100 7.78 8.89 8.12
N ALA A 101 6.63 9.12 8.76
CA ALA A 101 5.82 8.06 9.35
C ALA A 101 5.02 7.30 8.28
N GLU A 102 4.31 8.00 7.40
CA GLU A 102 3.48 7.41 6.35
C GLU A 102 4.30 6.63 5.32
N HIS A 103 5.48 7.12 4.94
CA HIS A 103 6.34 6.44 3.97
C HIS A 103 6.64 4.98 4.38
N ARG A 104 6.89 4.73 5.67
CA ARG A 104 7.14 3.37 6.17
C ARG A 104 5.90 2.48 6.09
N PHE A 105 4.73 3.03 6.40
CA PHE A 105 3.48 2.28 6.34
C PHE A 105 3.07 1.94 4.91
N ILE A 106 3.27 2.87 3.97
CA ILE A 106 3.01 2.65 2.55
C ILE A 106 3.91 1.53 2.00
N LEU A 107 5.19 1.52 2.36
CA LEU A 107 6.12 0.44 1.96
C LEU A 107 5.68 -0.94 2.47
N ILE A 108 5.19 -1.04 3.72
CA ILE A 108 4.73 -2.30 4.29
C ILE A 108 3.40 -2.73 3.64
N ALA A 109 2.47 -1.80 3.41
CA ALA A 109 1.18 -2.09 2.81
C ALA A 109 1.32 -2.53 1.34
N SER A 110 2.18 -1.87 0.56
CA SER A 110 2.45 -2.26 -0.84
C SER A 110 3.15 -3.62 -0.92
N PHE A 111 4.03 -3.93 0.03
CA PHE A 111 4.69 -5.24 0.12
C PHE A 111 3.69 -6.36 0.42
N LEU A 112 2.81 -6.15 1.39
CA LEU A 112 1.74 -7.11 1.72
C LEU A 112 0.76 -7.32 0.56
N PHE A 113 0.39 -6.24 -0.14
CA PHE A 113 -0.44 -6.33 -1.34
C PHE A 113 0.23 -7.18 -2.42
N CYS A 114 1.51 -6.94 -2.72
CA CYS A 114 2.25 -7.71 -3.72
C CYS A 114 2.35 -9.19 -3.36
N ILE A 115 2.68 -9.51 -2.10
CA ILE A 115 2.77 -10.90 -1.61
C ILE A 115 1.46 -11.66 -1.80
N MET A 116 0.31 -11.00 -1.64
CA MET A 116 -1.00 -11.64 -1.81
C MET A 116 -1.45 -11.66 -3.27
N PHE A 117 -1.21 -10.60 -4.03
CA PHE A 117 -1.68 -10.47 -5.40
C PHE A 117 -0.93 -11.37 -6.41
N LEU A 118 0.39 -11.51 -6.27
CA LEU A 118 1.23 -12.34 -7.17
C LEU A 118 0.85 -13.83 -7.21
N PRO A 119 0.62 -14.53 -6.09
CA PRO A 119 0.20 -15.93 -6.14
C PRO A 119 -1.25 -16.08 -6.62
N VAL A 120 -2.13 -15.11 -6.32
CA VAL A 120 -3.55 -15.19 -6.69
C VAL A 120 -3.76 -14.88 -8.18
N SER A 121 -2.98 -13.95 -8.75
CA SER A 121 -3.05 -13.60 -10.18
C SER A 121 -2.50 -14.68 -11.11
N GLY A 122 -1.68 -15.62 -10.61
CA GLY A 122 -1.10 -16.70 -11.43
C GLY A 122 -0.06 -16.26 -12.47
N LEU A 123 0.15 -14.95 -12.65
CA LEU A 123 1.07 -14.35 -13.64
C LEU A 123 2.53 -14.79 -13.48
N ALA A 124 2.95 -15.18 -12.26
CA ALA A 124 4.31 -15.63 -11.95
C ALA A 124 4.43 -17.16 -11.80
N GLN A 125 3.41 -17.92 -12.20
CA GLN A 125 3.32 -19.36 -11.97
C GLN A 125 3.54 -20.16 -13.26
N ASN A 126 4.54 -19.78 -14.06
CA ASN A 126 5.04 -20.65 -15.11
C ASN A 126 5.86 -21.77 -14.45
N PRO A 127 5.54 -23.06 -14.69
CA PRO A 127 6.27 -24.19 -14.10
C PRO A 127 7.75 -24.25 -14.50
N ASP A 128 8.13 -23.56 -15.59
CA ASP A 128 9.48 -23.58 -16.16
C ASP A 128 10.42 -22.48 -15.61
N LEU A 129 9.88 -21.50 -14.87
CA LEU A 129 10.65 -20.36 -14.37
C LEU A 129 11.32 -20.69 -13.01
N SER A 130 12.65 -20.59 -12.98
CA SER A 130 13.47 -20.72 -11.77
C SER A 130 12.96 -19.81 -10.64
N LEU A 131 12.97 -20.32 -9.40
CA LEU A 131 12.51 -19.60 -8.20
C LEU A 131 13.16 -18.21 -8.05
N LYS A 132 14.41 -18.07 -8.50
CA LYS A 132 15.12 -16.77 -8.55
C LYS A 132 14.44 -15.76 -9.47
N SER A 133 13.99 -16.17 -10.65
CA SER A 133 13.29 -15.30 -11.60
C SER A 133 11.93 -14.86 -11.07
N ARG A 134 11.20 -15.76 -10.41
CA ARG A 134 9.91 -15.44 -9.77
C ARG A 134 10.06 -14.38 -8.69
N VAL A 135 11.11 -14.50 -7.87
CA VAL A 135 11.43 -13.51 -6.82
C VAL A 135 11.86 -12.17 -7.44
N ILE A 136 12.64 -12.18 -8.52
CA ILE A 136 13.06 -10.95 -9.21
C ILE A 136 11.86 -10.21 -9.81
N SER A 137 10.93 -10.91 -10.47
CA SER A 137 9.70 -10.31 -11.00
C SER A 137 8.79 -9.78 -9.87
N ALA A 138 8.72 -10.48 -8.74
CA ALA A 138 7.99 -10.00 -7.57
C ALA A 138 8.59 -8.71 -7.00
N ILE A 139 9.92 -8.63 -6.95
CA ILE A 139 10.66 -7.45 -6.47
C ILE A 139 10.51 -6.29 -7.46
N SER A 140 10.57 -6.53 -8.78
CA SER A 140 10.40 -5.47 -9.77
C SER A 140 8.96 -4.93 -9.77
N TYR A 141 7.97 -5.82 -9.62
CA TYR A 141 6.57 -5.45 -9.46
C TYR A 141 6.38 -4.60 -8.21
N TRP A 142 6.94 -5.00 -7.07
CA TRP A 142 6.89 -4.20 -5.85
C TRP A 142 7.59 -2.84 -6.04
N GLY A 143 8.75 -2.82 -6.69
CA GLY A 143 9.51 -1.60 -7.00
C GLY A 143 8.71 -0.58 -7.80
N PHE A 144 7.86 -1.02 -8.72
CA PHE A 144 6.94 -0.16 -9.49
C PHE A 144 5.93 0.57 -8.61
N PHE A 145 5.48 -0.01 -7.49
CA PHE A 145 4.55 0.65 -6.57
C PHE A 145 5.23 1.59 -5.55
N THR A 146 6.56 1.55 -5.46
CA THR A 146 7.32 2.27 -4.42
C THR A 146 8.05 3.53 -4.91
N PHE A 147 7.89 3.90 -6.19
CA PHE A 147 8.44 5.13 -6.79
C PHE A 147 7.39 6.22 -6.96
#